data_AF-A0A7S0MY73-F1
#
_entry.id   AF-A0A7S0MY73-F1
#
_cell.length_a   1.000
_cell.length_b   1.000
_cell.length_c   1.000
_cell.angle_alpha   90.00
_cell.angle_beta   90.00
_cell.angle_gamma   90.00
#
_symmetry.space_group_name_H-M   'P 1'
#
loop_
_entity.id
_entity.type
_entity.pdbx_description
1 polymer ?
#
loop_
_entity_poly.entity_id
_entity_poly.type
_entity_poly.pdbx_seq_one_letter_code
_entity_poly.pdbx_strand_id
1 'polypeptide(L)'
;SMQTFAMDLFHSVIDNSVYIAQGDSSISAFGKAFHCIVLTSFNYFAFCDDFGPMNMACIVRFIEMLDSEKEMHASKKLVIRVSPGPRPLTNAVFLLGSYLILKLNMPLIDVCKAFCWIDPALVEPYRDATFSNPNFGLTLVDCWGGLQKGIL
;
A
#
# COMPACT_ATOMS: atom_id res chain seq x y z
N SER A 1 29.29 0.12 -12.85
CA SER A 1 28.18 0.91 -13.42
C SER A 1 26.90 0.29 -12.92
N MET A 2 26.04 1.11 -12.32
CA MET A 2 24.74 0.70 -11.77
C MET A 2 23.96 -0.02 -12.87
N GLN A 3 23.86 -1.35 -12.80
CA GLN A 3 23.05 -2.13 -13.72
C GLN A 3 21.61 -1.70 -13.51
N THR A 4 21.05 -1.10 -14.55
CA THR A 4 19.66 -0.71 -14.73
C THR A 4 18.78 -1.96 -14.61
N PHE A 5 18.47 -2.37 -13.38
CA PHE A 5 17.38 -3.28 -13.12
C PHE A 5 16.10 -2.46 -13.21
N ALA A 6 15.17 -2.92 -14.05
CA ALA A 6 13.80 -2.44 -14.05
C ALA A 6 13.19 -2.65 -12.65
N MET A 7 13.29 -1.62 -11.81
CA MET A 7 12.51 -1.51 -10.58
C MET A 7 11.18 -0.93 -11.02
N ASP A 8 10.26 -1.77 -11.50
CA ASP A 8 8.98 -1.28 -12.05
C ASP A 8 8.13 -0.54 -11.00
N LEU A 9 8.45 -0.66 -9.70
CA LEU A 9 8.02 0.27 -8.65
C LEU A 9 8.97 0.15 -7.44
N PHE A 10 9.69 1.22 -7.06
CA PHE A 10 10.40 1.30 -5.77
C PHE A 10 10.42 2.73 -5.25
N HIS A 11 9.59 3.04 -4.27
CA HIS A 11 9.41 4.41 -3.79
C HIS A 11 9.31 4.49 -2.27
N SER A 12 9.91 5.54 -1.69
CA SER A 12 9.75 5.82 -0.27
C SER A 12 8.37 6.41 0.01
N VAL A 13 7.75 5.94 1.09
CA VAL A 13 6.43 6.39 1.57
C VAL A 13 6.55 7.10 2.92
N ILE A 14 7.49 6.69 3.77
CA ILE A 14 7.68 7.28 5.11
C ILE A 14 9.16 7.64 5.29
N ASP A 15 9.51 8.92 5.12
CA ASP A 15 10.81 9.54 5.45
C ASP A 15 12.05 8.67 5.19
N ASN A 16 12.13 8.05 4.01
CA ASN A 16 13.23 7.14 3.62
C ASN A 16 13.40 5.90 4.52
N SER A 17 12.45 5.61 5.40
CA SER A 17 12.41 4.48 6.32
C SER A 17 11.52 3.32 5.82
N VAL A 18 10.41 3.64 5.15
CA VAL A 18 9.50 2.64 4.55
C VAL A 18 9.36 2.91 3.06
N TYR A 19 9.42 1.84 2.28
CA TYR A 19 9.30 1.83 0.83
C TYR A 19 8.20 0.84 0.43
N ILE A 20 7.62 1.05 -0.75
CA ILE A 20 6.77 0.07 -1.43
C ILE A 20 7.48 -0.39 -2.71
N ALA A 21 7.35 -1.67 -3.03
CA ALA A 21 7.91 -2.25 -4.24
C ALA A 21 6.99 -3.27 -4.89
N GLN A 22 6.96 -3.29 -6.23
CA GLN A 22 6.35 -4.36 -7.02
C GLN A 22 7.40 -5.06 -7.88
N GLY A 23 7.24 -6.37 -8.05
CA GLY A 23 8.06 -7.19 -8.94
C GLY A 23 8.68 -8.42 -8.26
N ASP A 24 9.21 -9.31 -9.10
CA ASP A 24 9.80 -10.60 -8.70
C ASP A 24 11.24 -10.48 -8.19
N SER A 25 11.78 -9.25 -8.13
CA SER A 25 13.11 -8.97 -7.65
C SER A 25 13.34 -9.65 -6.30
N SER A 26 14.32 -10.56 -6.29
CA SER A 26 14.68 -11.32 -5.09
C SER A 26 15.09 -10.37 -3.97
N ILE A 27 14.85 -10.76 -2.72
CA ILE A 27 15.21 -10.00 -1.50
C ILE A 27 16.69 -9.56 -1.52
N SER A 28 17.55 -10.31 -2.20
CA SER A 28 18.97 -9.99 -2.40
C SER A 28 19.23 -8.74 -3.24
N ALA A 29 18.29 -8.29 -4.08
CA ALA A 29 18.44 -7.14 -4.96
C ALA A 29 18.50 -5.79 -4.20
N PHE A 30 17.87 -5.69 -3.04
CA PHE A 30 17.89 -4.47 -2.22
C PHE A 30 19.16 -4.37 -1.34
N GLY A 31 19.82 -5.50 -1.07
CA GLY A 31 21.00 -5.56 -0.21
C GLY A 31 20.71 -5.58 1.29
N LYS A 32 21.76 -5.68 2.11
CA LYS A 32 21.67 -5.94 3.57
C LYS A 32 20.99 -4.83 4.39
N ALA A 33 20.91 -3.62 3.84
CA ALA A 33 20.31 -2.45 4.50
C ALA A 33 18.77 -2.48 4.51
N PHE A 34 18.15 -3.39 3.77
CA PHE A 34 16.70 -3.49 3.65
C PHE A 34 16.16 -4.75 4.33
N HIS A 35 14.95 -4.64 4.85
CA HIS A 35 14.12 -5.76 5.28
C HIS A 35 12.84 -5.76 4.45
N CYS A 36 12.52 -6.89 3.83
CA CYS A 36 11.37 -7.02 2.94
C CYS A 36 10.21 -7.70 3.67
N ILE A 37 9.04 -7.06 3.61
CA ILE A 37 7.79 -7.53 4.20
C ILE A 37 6.86 -7.91 3.07
N VAL A 38 6.28 -9.12 3.12
CA VAL A 38 5.30 -9.58 2.14
C VAL A 38 3.94 -9.63 2.81
N LEU A 39 2.93 -9.01 2.22
CA LEU A 39 1.59 -8.89 2.80
C LEU A 39 0.73 -10.17 2.63
N THR A 40 1.29 -11.35 2.92
CA THR A 40 0.60 -12.64 2.70
C THR A 40 -0.65 -12.84 3.55
N SER A 41 -0.76 -12.14 4.68
CA SER A 41 -1.87 -12.25 5.63
C SER A 41 -3.00 -11.23 5.40
N PHE A 42 -2.89 -10.45 4.32
CA PHE A 42 -3.80 -9.38 3.92
C PHE A 42 -4.47 -9.72 2.58
N ASN A 43 -5.38 -10.69 2.61
CA ASN A 43 -6.16 -11.11 1.44
C ASN A 43 -7.59 -10.56 1.53
N TYR A 44 -8.06 -9.98 0.43
CA TYR A 44 -9.46 -9.64 0.26
C TYR A 44 -10.24 -10.85 -0.27
N PHE A 45 -11.42 -11.11 0.29
CA PHE A 45 -12.31 -12.18 -0.17
C PHE A 45 -13.42 -11.56 -1.03
N ALA A 46 -13.26 -11.69 -2.35
CA ALA A 46 -14.18 -11.13 -3.33
C ALA A 46 -15.54 -11.83 -3.33
N PHE A 47 -16.62 -11.07 -3.49
CA PHE A 47 -17.96 -11.62 -3.76
C PHE A 47 -18.20 -11.83 -5.26
N CYS A 48 -17.70 -10.91 -6.08
CA CYS A 48 -17.72 -10.94 -7.54
C CYS A 48 -16.35 -10.49 -8.07
N ASP A 49 -16.28 -9.41 -8.85
CA ASP A 49 -15.03 -8.82 -9.35
C ASP A 49 -14.50 -7.68 -8.46
N ASP A 50 -15.15 -7.41 -7.33
CA ASP A 50 -14.63 -6.56 -6.26
C ASP A 50 -13.33 -7.13 -5.68
N PHE A 51 -12.40 -6.23 -5.32
CA PHE A 51 -11.09 -6.64 -4.80
C PHE A 51 -10.67 -5.86 -3.55
N GLY A 52 -11.49 -4.95 -3.06
CA GLY A 52 -11.16 -4.07 -1.94
C GLY A 52 -12.18 -2.94 -1.74
N PRO A 53 -11.86 -1.94 -0.91
CA PRO A 53 -10.64 -1.85 -0.11
C PRO A 53 -10.59 -2.90 1.01
N MET A 54 -9.41 -3.05 1.62
CA MET A 54 -9.24 -3.88 2.81
C MET A 54 -10.11 -3.36 3.96
N ASN A 55 -10.72 -4.27 4.74
CA ASN A 55 -11.61 -3.89 5.83
C ASN A 55 -10.86 -3.33 7.07
N MET A 56 -11.61 -2.78 8.03
CA MET A 56 -11.04 -2.16 9.24
C MET A 56 -10.16 -3.11 10.07
N ALA A 57 -10.51 -4.39 10.18
CA ALA A 57 -9.69 -5.36 10.90
C ALA A 57 -8.32 -5.55 10.22
N CYS A 58 -8.28 -5.52 8.88
CA CYS A 58 -7.03 -5.54 8.13
C CYS A 58 -6.22 -4.27 8.35
N ILE A 59 -6.85 -3.10 8.43
CA ILE A 59 -6.15 -1.84 8.71
C ILE A 59 -5.48 -1.89 10.08
N VAL A 60 -6.20 -2.30 11.13
CA VAL A 60 -5.64 -2.41 12.50
C VAL A 60 -4.46 -3.39 12.53
N ARG A 61 -4.63 -4.58 11.96
CA ARG A 61 -3.56 -5.59 11.89
C ARG A 61 -2.35 -5.10 11.09
N PHE A 62 -2.56 -4.32 10.04
CA PHE A 62 -1.48 -3.74 9.26
C PHE A 62 -0.70 -2.71 10.07
N ILE A 63 -1.38 -1.87 10.84
CA ILE A 63 -0.74 -0.88 11.72
C ILE A 63 0.14 -1.57 12.77
N GLU A 64 -0.40 -2.56 13.46
CA GLU A 64 0.33 -3.33 14.47
C GLU A 64 1.53 -4.06 13.88
N MET A 65 1.35 -4.69 12.70
CA MET A 65 2.42 -5.37 11.99
C MET A 65 3.53 -4.38 11.61
N LEU A 66 3.19 -3.26 10.97
CA LEU A 66 4.20 -2.30 10.51
C LEU A 66 4.97 -1.67 11.66
N ASP A 67 4.31 -1.33 12.78
CA ASP A 67 4.99 -0.84 13.98
C ASP A 67 5.95 -1.90 14.55
N SER A 68 5.50 -3.15 14.66
CA SER A 68 6.33 -4.26 15.15
C SER A 68 7.57 -4.48 14.26
N GLU A 69 7.41 -4.42 12.94
CA GLU A 69 8.51 -4.55 11.98
C GLU A 69 9.50 -3.37 12.08
N LYS A 70 9.00 -2.14 12.28
CA LYS A 70 9.85 -0.95 12.48
C LYS A 70 10.68 -1.08 13.75
N GLU A 71 10.11 -1.62 14.82
CA GLU A 71 10.83 -1.87 16.08
C GLU A 71 11.86 -3.00 15.95
N MET A 72 11.45 -4.15 15.38
CA MET A 72 12.32 -5.32 15.21
C MET A 72 13.49 -5.05 14.26
N HIS A 73 13.30 -4.17 13.29
CA HIS A 73 14.27 -3.87 12.24
C HIS A 73 14.66 -2.38 12.20
N ALA A 74 14.77 -1.74 13.36
CA ALA A 74 15.07 -0.30 13.49
C ALA A 74 16.35 0.19 12.79
N SER A 75 17.32 -0.70 12.54
CA SER A 75 18.56 -0.39 11.82
C SER A 75 18.46 -0.58 10.29
N LYS A 76 17.30 -0.98 9.79
CA LYS A 76 17.05 -1.28 8.37
C LYS A 76 15.94 -0.41 7.81
N LYS A 77 15.96 -0.26 6.48
CA LYS A 77 14.84 0.28 5.71
C LYS A 77 13.83 -0.82 5.43
N LEU A 78 12.55 -0.57 5.63
CA LEU A 78 11.50 -1.55 5.36
C LEU A 78 11.00 -1.42 3.93
N VAL A 79 10.75 -2.54 3.27
CA VAL A 79 10.18 -2.60 1.93
C VAL A 79 8.92 -3.45 1.97
N ILE A 80 7.76 -2.83 1.77
CA ILE A 80 6.50 -3.52 1.55
C ILE A 80 6.50 -4.05 0.12
N ARG A 81 6.71 -5.35 -0.02
CA ARG A 81 6.68 -6.02 -1.32
C ARG A 81 5.26 -6.45 -1.65
N VAL A 82 4.83 -6.08 -2.85
CA VAL A 82 3.49 -6.31 -3.35
C VAL A 82 3.55 -7.19 -4.59
N SER A 83 2.58 -8.10 -4.72
CA SER A 83 2.43 -8.90 -5.94
C SER A 83 2.24 -7.99 -7.15
N PRO A 84 2.71 -8.40 -8.35
CA PRO A 84 2.49 -7.61 -9.57
C PRO A 84 1.01 -7.38 -9.88
N GLY A 85 0.68 -6.23 -10.46
CA GLY A 85 -0.65 -5.89 -10.94
C GLY A 85 -1.33 -4.75 -10.17
N PRO A 86 -2.40 -4.15 -10.74
CA PRO A 86 -2.99 -2.94 -10.18
C PRO A 86 -3.77 -3.18 -8.90
N ARG A 87 -4.54 -4.27 -8.79
CA ARG A 87 -5.36 -4.58 -7.60
C ARG A 87 -4.52 -4.81 -6.33
N PRO A 88 -3.45 -5.63 -6.35
CA PRO A 88 -2.55 -5.75 -5.21
C PRO A 88 -1.90 -4.42 -4.83
N LEU A 89 -1.49 -3.60 -5.82
CA LEU A 89 -0.90 -2.29 -5.56
C LEU A 89 -1.89 -1.36 -4.88
N THR A 90 -3.11 -1.22 -5.42
CA THR A 90 -4.16 -0.37 -4.84
C THR A 90 -4.39 -0.74 -3.38
N ASN A 91 -4.53 -2.03 -3.04
CA ASN A 91 -4.76 -2.45 -1.66
C ASN A 91 -3.56 -2.19 -0.73
N ALA A 92 -2.33 -2.42 -1.20
CA ALA A 92 -1.14 -2.14 -0.39
C ALA A 92 -0.96 -0.65 -0.14
N VAL A 93 -1.19 0.18 -1.16
CA VAL A 93 -1.16 1.64 -1.07
C VAL A 93 -2.26 2.11 -0.12
N PHE A 94 -3.47 1.59 -0.25
CA PHE A 94 -4.58 1.89 0.67
C PHE A 94 -4.22 1.63 2.13
N LEU A 95 -3.62 0.47 2.45
CA LEU A 95 -3.18 0.12 3.81
C LEU A 95 -2.08 1.08 4.32
N LEU A 96 -1.08 1.39 3.48
CA LEU A 96 -0.03 2.35 3.83
C LEU A 96 -0.59 3.76 4.07
N GLY A 97 -1.45 4.26 3.19
CA GLY A 97 -2.10 5.56 3.38
C GLY A 97 -3.00 5.59 4.61
N SER A 98 -3.68 4.46 4.92
CA SER A 98 -4.46 4.32 6.15
C SER A 98 -3.56 4.39 7.39
N TYR A 99 -2.35 3.81 7.35
CA TYR A 99 -1.34 3.97 8.40
C TYR A 99 -0.91 5.43 8.56
N LEU A 100 -0.64 6.15 7.45
CA LEU A 100 -0.29 7.57 7.52
C LEU A 100 -1.38 8.42 8.19
N ILE A 101 -2.66 8.14 7.87
CA ILE A 101 -3.79 8.86 8.45
C ILE A 101 -3.98 8.49 9.92
N LEU A 102 -4.12 7.20 10.23
CA LEU A 102 -4.57 6.74 11.55
C LEU A 102 -3.44 6.73 12.58
N LYS A 103 -2.23 6.35 12.17
CA LYS A 103 -1.09 6.21 13.08
C LYS A 103 -0.25 7.48 13.13
N LEU A 104 0.02 8.08 11.98
CA LEU A 104 0.87 9.28 11.89
C LEU A 104 0.07 10.59 11.92
N ASN A 105 -1.27 10.53 12.00
CA ASN A 105 -2.16 11.69 11.98
C ASN A 105 -1.93 12.63 10.79
N MET A 106 -1.48 12.09 9.65
CA MET A 106 -1.24 12.90 8.46
C MET A 106 -2.55 13.37 7.83
N PRO A 107 -2.67 14.65 7.46
CA PRO A 107 -3.85 15.14 6.74
C PRO A 107 -3.92 14.50 5.35
N LEU A 108 -5.14 14.31 4.81
CA LEU A 108 -5.36 13.65 3.51
C LEU A 108 -4.48 14.24 2.40
N ILE A 109 -4.30 15.57 2.39
CA ILE A 109 -3.48 16.26 1.39
C ILE A 109 -2.03 15.80 1.39
N ASP A 110 -1.44 15.52 2.55
CA ASP A 110 -0.05 15.09 2.65
C ASP A 110 0.09 13.60 2.35
N VAL A 111 -0.94 12.80 2.66
CA VAL A 111 -1.03 11.41 2.21
C VAL A 111 -1.09 11.34 0.68
N CYS A 112 -1.89 12.18 0.04
CA CYS A 112 -1.95 12.25 -1.43
C CYS A 112 -0.59 12.63 -2.03
N LYS A 113 0.15 13.58 -1.43
CA LYS A 113 1.50 13.93 -1.85
C LYS A 113 2.48 12.76 -1.71
N ALA A 114 2.39 11.99 -0.62
CA ALA A 114 3.25 10.81 -0.41
C ALA A 114 3.09 9.74 -1.51
N PHE A 115 1.96 9.73 -2.21
CA PHE A 115 1.64 8.79 -3.29
C PHE A 115 1.51 9.43 -4.67
N CYS A 116 1.86 10.71 -4.84
CA CYS A 116 1.71 11.42 -6.13
C CYS A 116 2.59 10.87 -7.27
N TRP A 117 3.58 10.05 -6.93
CA TRP A 117 4.45 9.37 -7.89
C TRP A 117 3.78 8.16 -8.56
N ILE A 118 2.65 7.67 -8.03
CA ILE A 118 1.92 6.54 -8.60
C ILE A 118 1.18 7.03 -9.85
N ASP A 119 1.54 6.49 -11.01
CA ASP A 119 0.76 6.67 -12.23
C ASP A 119 -0.65 6.07 -12.04
N PRO A 120 -1.73 6.82 -12.29
CA PRO A 120 -3.10 6.30 -12.21
C PRO A 120 -3.35 5.02 -12.99
N ALA A 121 -2.59 4.74 -14.06
CA ALA A 121 -2.69 3.50 -14.83
C ALA A 121 -2.15 2.26 -14.07
N LEU A 122 -1.38 2.45 -13.00
CA LEU A 122 -0.83 1.37 -12.16
C LEU A 122 -1.78 0.95 -11.03
N VAL A 123 -2.85 1.70 -10.78
CA VAL A 123 -3.84 1.40 -9.74
C VAL A 123 -5.23 1.29 -10.35
N GLU A 124 -6.04 0.40 -9.79
CA GLU A 124 -7.45 0.23 -10.18
C GLU A 124 -8.35 0.90 -9.13
N PRO A 125 -9.35 1.71 -9.52
CA PRO A 125 -10.41 2.16 -8.63
C PRO A 125 -11.23 0.98 -8.08
N TYR A 126 -11.70 1.08 -6.84
CA TYR A 126 -12.56 0.07 -6.23
C TYR A 126 -13.95 0.07 -6.85
N ARG A 127 -14.48 -1.13 -7.10
CA ARG A 127 -15.80 -1.35 -7.68
C ARG A 127 -16.76 -2.01 -6.69
N ASP A 128 -18.04 -1.98 -7.02
CA ASP A 128 -19.08 -2.67 -6.27
C ASP A 128 -19.04 -4.20 -6.48
N ALA A 129 -19.66 -4.92 -5.54
CA ALA A 129 -19.75 -6.37 -5.51
C ALA A 129 -20.91 -6.94 -6.36
N THR A 130 -21.27 -6.28 -7.46
CA THR A 130 -22.35 -6.75 -8.34
C THR A 130 -21.80 -7.51 -9.55
N PHE A 131 -22.65 -8.36 -10.13
CA PHE A 131 -22.38 -9.07 -11.39
C PHE A 131 -22.47 -8.17 -12.63
N SER A 132 -22.79 -6.88 -12.45
CA SER A 132 -22.95 -5.94 -13.55
C SER A 132 -21.64 -5.24 -13.90
N ASN A 133 -21.60 -4.55 -15.04
CA ASN A 133 -20.45 -3.70 -15.37
C ASN A 133 -20.37 -2.55 -14.36
N PRO A 134 -19.17 -2.21 -13.87
CA PRO A 134 -19.01 -1.16 -12.87
C PRO A 134 -19.41 0.18 -13.50
N ASN A 135 -20.33 0.89 -12.86
CA ASN A 135 -20.81 2.21 -13.29
C ASN A 135 -20.20 3.37 -12.47
N PHE A 136 -19.46 3.03 -11.41
CA PHE A 136 -18.81 3.96 -10.50
C PHE A 136 -17.60 3.29 -9.86
N GLY A 137 -16.52 4.05 -9.66
CA GLY A 137 -15.28 3.57 -9.04
C GLY A 137 -14.82 4.49 -7.93
N LEU A 138 -14.59 3.96 -6.73
CA LEU A 138 -14.01 4.70 -5.61
C LEU A 138 -12.49 4.72 -5.72
N THR A 139 -11.90 5.91 -5.68
CA THR A 139 -10.44 6.06 -5.70
C THR A 139 -9.84 5.87 -4.31
N LEU A 140 -8.51 5.70 -4.25
CA LEU A 140 -7.75 5.73 -2.99
C LEU A 140 -8.03 7.02 -2.19
N VAL A 141 -8.14 8.15 -2.87
CA VAL A 141 -8.40 9.46 -2.26
C VAL A 141 -9.79 9.51 -1.64
N ASP A 142 -10.81 8.93 -2.31
CA ASP A 142 -12.17 8.83 -1.76
C ASP A 142 -12.19 7.98 -0.49
N CYS A 143 -11.53 6.82 -0.52
CA CYS A 143 -11.46 5.91 0.62
C CYS A 143 -10.72 6.54 1.81
N TRP A 144 -9.56 7.17 1.58
CA TRP A 144 -8.81 7.87 2.63
C TRP A 144 -9.54 9.09 3.17
N GLY A 145 -10.23 9.84 2.31
CA GLY A 145 -11.05 10.97 2.73
C GLY A 145 -12.23 10.53 3.60
N GLY A 146 -12.87 9.41 3.26
CA GLY A 146 -13.88 8.78 4.11
C GLY A 146 -13.31 8.33 5.45
N LEU A 147 -12.14 7.66 5.44
CA LEU A 147 -11.46 7.21 6.64
C LEU A 147 -11.11 8.37 7.57
N GLN A 148 -10.51 9.44 7.06
CA GLN A 148 -10.13 10.61 7.85
C GLN A 148 -11.34 11.31 8.46
N LYS A 149 -12.44 11.44 7.71
CA LYS A 149 -13.69 12.02 8.23
C LYS A 149 -14.34 11.16 9.32
N GLY A 150 -14.18 9.84 9.27
CA GLY A 150 -14.72 8.93 10.27
C GLY A 150 -14.02 8.96 11.63
N ILE A 151 -12.88 9.66 11.75
CA ILE A 151 -12.14 9.84 13.01
C ILE A 151 -12.61 11.11 13.75
N LEU A 152 -13.21 12.07 13.01
CA LEU A 152 -13.72 13.34 13.54
C LEU A 152 -15.05 13.14 14.29
#